data_AF-A0A7C2ZX07-F1
#
_entry.id   AF-A0A7C2ZX07-F1
#
_cell.length_a   1.000
_cell.length_b   1.000
_cell.length_c   1.000
_cell.angle_alpha   90.00
_cell.angle_beta   90.00
_cell.angle_gamma   90.00
#
_symmetry.space_group_name_H-M   'P 1'
#
loop_
_entity.id
_entity.type
_entity.pdbx_description
1 polymer ?
#
loop_
_entity_poly.entity_id
_entity_poly.type
_entity_poly.pdbx_seq_one_letter_code
_entity_poly.pdbx_strand_id
1 'polypeptide(L)'
;MPPTDGDGLPLAPLTRLRWQAAWQASGIAPEAVLGEVAGQVVRAEAVVEAALRAGCPPAVCPVVLAAVRAMLQPAFALPALLQSPWPWAPLLIVHGPVARRLGFVAGAGVLGPGPGPNAAAGRALTLWLRREWGRRWRPPVLGTPAAFGLCLAEAEDRLPVGWWPLHVERGVPAGRGAVTVVASEGPVGLATVQPADGLAVLSGLLEVLRTTHYAGGTYVVVLAPPHAQALAAHGLAKRDLRAYLAENACRTLWDLKETARLGGDPRPEDTAALRCVVRRAEDILVVVAGGDEAGYSVVVPAWAGGAVSQAVTVPLD
;
A
#
# COMPACT_ATOMS: atom_id res chain seq x y z
N MET A 1 -25.40 5.66 10.45
CA MET A 1 -24.93 7.04 10.66
C MET A 1 -25.11 7.82 9.38
N PRO A 2 -25.53 9.09 9.42
CA PRO A 2 -25.43 9.93 8.23
C PRO A 2 -23.96 9.97 7.79
N PRO A 3 -23.67 9.98 6.47
CA PRO A 3 -22.31 10.18 6.00
C PRO A 3 -21.85 11.55 6.49
N THR A 4 -20.98 11.57 7.48
CA THR A 4 -20.21 12.77 7.79
C THR A 4 -19.15 12.89 6.71
N ASP A 5 -18.97 14.07 6.13
CA ASP A 5 -17.91 14.37 5.15
C ASP A 5 -16.48 14.25 5.72
N GLY A 6 -16.30 13.59 6.86
CA GLY A 6 -15.05 13.44 7.59
C GLY A 6 -14.88 12.03 8.17
N ASP A 7 -13.70 11.83 8.75
CA ASP A 7 -13.23 10.58 9.35
C ASP A 7 -13.13 10.66 10.89
N GLY A 8 -13.67 11.73 11.49
CA GLY A 8 -13.56 12.01 12.93
C GLY A 8 -12.34 12.86 13.31
N LEU A 9 -11.46 13.19 12.36
CA LEU A 9 -10.36 14.12 12.55
C LEU A 9 -10.70 15.51 11.95
N PRO A 10 -10.02 16.59 12.39
CA PRO A 10 -10.22 17.92 11.81
C PRO A 10 -10.02 17.94 10.29
N LEU A 11 -10.87 18.69 9.60
CA LEU A 11 -10.75 18.92 8.15
C LEU A 11 -10.14 20.30 7.93
N ALA A 12 -9.12 20.36 7.08
CA ALA A 12 -8.50 21.62 6.73
C ALA A 12 -9.48 22.49 5.91
N PRO A 13 -9.53 23.81 6.16
CA PRO A 13 -10.44 24.69 5.45
C PRO A 13 -10.08 24.77 3.96
N LEU A 14 -11.14 24.78 3.13
CA LEU A 14 -11.05 25.03 1.70
C LEU A 14 -11.04 26.52 1.43
N THR A 15 -9.86 27.10 1.26
CA THR A 15 -9.72 28.50 0.85
C THR A 15 -9.64 28.60 -0.67
N ARG A 16 -10.14 29.72 -1.22
CA ARG A 16 -10.06 30.00 -2.67
C ARG A 16 -8.63 29.92 -3.20
N LEU A 17 -7.66 30.40 -2.42
CA LEU A 17 -6.24 30.37 -2.78
C LEU A 17 -5.72 28.93 -2.92
N ARG A 18 -5.99 28.06 -1.94
CA ARG A 18 -5.57 26.65 -2.00
C ARG A 18 -6.26 25.91 -3.15
N TRP A 19 -7.54 26.20 -3.37
CA TRP A 19 -8.31 25.65 -4.48
C TRP A 19 -7.69 26.00 -5.83
N GLN A 20 -7.43 27.28 -6.09
CA GLN A 20 -6.82 27.74 -7.34
C GLN A 20 -5.41 27.16 -7.54
N ALA A 21 -4.58 27.15 -6.50
CA ALA A 21 -3.25 26.57 -6.56
C ALA A 21 -3.28 25.05 -6.87
N ALA A 22 -4.28 24.33 -6.38
CA ALA A 22 -4.41 22.89 -6.63
C ALA A 22 -4.71 22.61 -8.09
N TRP A 23 -5.59 23.40 -8.72
CA TRP A 23 -5.90 23.28 -10.14
C TRP A 23 -4.74 23.67 -11.04
N GLN A 24 -4.02 24.74 -10.68
CA GLN A 24 -2.79 25.11 -11.39
C GLN A 24 -1.74 23.98 -11.33
N ALA A 25 -1.54 23.37 -10.16
CA ALA A 25 -0.61 22.26 -10.01
C ALA A 25 -1.06 20.99 -10.75
N SER A 26 -2.37 20.73 -10.80
CA SER A 26 -2.94 19.51 -11.38
C SER A 26 -2.97 19.52 -12.90
N GLY A 27 -3.03 20.69 -13.54
CA GLY A 27 -3.04 20.81 -15.01
C GLY A 27 -4.25 20.17 -15.68
N ILE A 28 -5.33 19.90 -14.94
CA ILE A 28 -6.58 19.30 -15.44
C ILE A 28 -7.79 20.15 -15.04
N ALA A 29 -8.86 20.06 -15.82
CA ALA A 29 -10.13 20.73 -15.52
C ALA A 29 -10.85 20.06 -14.33
N PRO A 30 -11.56 20.82 -13.47
CA PRO A 30 -12.34 20.26 -12.36
C PRO A 30 -13.36 19.19 -12.78
N GLU A 31 -13.99 19.39 -13.93
CA GLU A 31 -15.02 18.50 -14.47
C GLU A 31 -14.45 17.25 -15.14
N ALA A 32 -13.12 17.16 -15.28
CA ALA A 32 -12.47 16.02 -15.92
C ALA A 32 -12.87 14.71 -15.24
N VAL A 33 -13.39 13.78 -16.03
CA VAL A 33 -13.76 12.44 -15.57
C VAL A 33 -12.50 11.61 -15.43
N LEU A 34 -12.27 11.07 -14.23
CA LEU A 34 -11.13 10.20 -13.93
C LEU A 34 -11.43 8.72 -14.20
N GLY A 35 -12.71 8.35 -14.17
CA GLY A 35 -13.20 7.00 -14.42
C GLY A 35 -14.61 6.82 -13.86
N GLU A 36 -15.11 5.59 -13.96
CA GLU A 36 -16.40 5.18 -13.44
C GLU A 36 -16.26 3.85 -12.70
N VAL A 37 -16.84 3.76 -11.50
CA VAL A 37 -16.87 2.53 -10.71
C VAL A 37 -18.26 2.34 -10.10
N ALA A 38 -18.82 1.14 -10.24
CA ALA A 38 -20.14 0.78 -9.69
C ALA A 38 -21.26 1.77 -10.07
N GLY A 39 -21.27 2.22 -11.34
CA GLY A 39 -22.26 3.15 -11.88
C GLY A 39 -22.12 4.59 -11.38
N GLN A 40 -20.97 4.94 -10.80
CA GLN A 40 -20.69 6.29 -10.30
C GLN A 40 -19.48 6.89 -11.04
N VAL A 41 -19.72 8.03 -11.69
CA VAL A 41 -18.69 8.80 -12.38
C VAL A 41 -17.88 9.59 -11.36
N VAL A 42 -16.56 9.42 -11.39
CA VAL A 42 -15.63 10.13 -10.51
C VAL A 42 -14.99 11.29 -11.27
N ARG A 43 -15.13 12.49 -10.71
CA ARG A 43 -14.54 13.72 -11.26
C ARG A 43 -13.33 14.17 -10.47
N ALA A 44 -12.43 14.87 -11.14
CA ALA A 44 -11.23 15.45 -10.52
C ALA A 44 -11.55 16.35 -9.33
N GLU A 45 -12.63 17.14 -9.43
CA GLU A 45 -13.06 18.08 -8.38
C GLU A 45 -13.21 17.41 -7.01
N ALA A 46 -13.86 16.25 -6.98
CA ALA A 46 -14.13 15.55 -5.74
C ALA A 46 -12.85 15.04 -5.06
N VAL A 47 -11.86 14.64 -5.86
CA VAL A 47 -10.56 14.17 -5.40
C VAL A 47 -9.72 15.32 -4.86
N VAL A 48 -9.65 16.44 -5.59
CA VAL A 48 -8.89 17.63 -5.17
C VAL A 48 -9.46 18.21 -3.88
N GLU A 49 -10.79 18.26 -3.75
CA GLU A 49 -11.43 18.70 -2.52
C GLU A 49 -11.05 17.81 -1.33
N ALA A 50 -11.14 16.48 -1.48
CA ALA A 50 -10.75 15.52 -0.46
C ALA A 50 -9.26 15.68 -0.07
N ALA A 51 -8.37 15.88 -1.04
CA ALA A 51 -6.95 16.12 -0.81
C ALA A 51 -6.72 17.39 0.02
N LEU A 52 -7.34 18.50 -0.35
CA LEU A 52 -7.17 19.77 0.36
C LEU A 52 -7.75 19.72 1.78
N ARG A 53 -8.91 19.07 1.97
CA ARG A 53 -9.54 18.85 3.29
C ARG A 53 -8.76 17.89 4.17
N ALA A 54 -8.06 16.90 3.58
CA ALA A 54 -7.12 16.04 4.30
C ALA A 54 -5.87 16.81 4.81
N GLY A 55 -5.63 18.02 4.29
CA GLY A 55 -4.47 18.84 4.62
C GLY A 55 -3.33 18.76 3.60
N CYS A 56 -3.55 18.18 2.41
CA CYS A 56 -2.50 18.13 1.39
C CYS A 56 -2.07 19.55 0.97
N PRO A 57 -0.77 19.80 0.78
CA PRO A 57 -0.30 20.92 -0.01
C PRO A 57 -0.92 20.85 -1.42
N PRO A 58 -1.32 21.97 -2.03
CA PRO A 58 -1.92 21.96 -3.38
C PRO A 58 -1.03 21.27 -4.44
N ALA A 59 0.29 21.39 -4.31
CA ALA A 59 1.25 20.75 -5.21
C ALA A 59 1.23 19.21 -5.16
N VAL A 60 0.59 18.60 -4.15
CA VAL A 60 0.45 17.14 -3.98
C VAL A 60 -0.81 16.60 -4.66
N CYS A 61 -1.77 17.46 -5.03
CA CYS A 61 -2.99 17.04 -5.71
C CYS A 61 -2.77 16.17 -6.97
N PRO A 62 -1.77 16.41 -7.85
CA PRO A 62 -1.47 15.51 -8.98
C PRO A 62 -1.20 14.07 -8.56
N VAL A 63 -0.51 13.85 -7.43
CA VAL A 63 -0.20 12.53 -6.89
C VAL A 63 -1.47 11.81 -6.43
N VAL A 64 -2.36 12.52 -5.72
CA VAL A 64 -3.64 11.96 -5.25
C VAL A 64 -4.56 11.64 -6.43
N LEU A 65 -4.60 12.50 -7.46
CA LEU A 65 -5.35 12.26 -8.69
C LEU A 65 -4.87 11.01 -9.42
N ALA A 66 -3.55 10.81 -9.54
CA ALA A 66 -3.00 9.60 -10.14
C ALA A 66 -3.29 8.35 -9.29
N ALA A 67 -3.24 8.47 -7.97
CA ALA A 67 -3.58 7.37 -7.06
C ALA A 67 -5.05 6.97 -7.21
N VAL A 68 -5.97 7.93 -7.28
CA VAL A 68 -7.38 7.66 -7.56
C VAL A 68 -7.57 7.02 -8.93
N ARG A 69 -6.91 7.50 -9.99
CA ARG A 69 -6.94 6.83 -11.31
C ARG A 69 -6.49 5.38 -11.20
N ALA A 70 -5.48 5.08 -10.39
CA ALA A 70 -5.02 3.71 -10.14
C ALA A 70 -6.13 2.87 -9.48
N MET A 71 -6.80 3.41 -8.46
CA MET A 71 -7.89 2.74 -7.74
C MET A 71 -9.15 2.52 -8.59
N LEU A 72 -9.37 3.35 -9.61
CA LEU A 72 -10.48 3.21 -10.56
C LEU A 72 -10.21 2.15 -11.64
N GLN A 73 -8.97 1.66 -11.78
CA GLN A 73 -8.71 0.58 -12.72
C GLN A 73 -9.39 -0.73 -12.26
N PRO A 74 -9.94 -1.53 -13.19
CA PRO A 74 -10.58 -2.80 -12.84
C PRO A 74 -9.68 -3.75 -12.03
N ALA A 75 -8.37 -3.73 -12.30
CA ALA A 75 -7.38 -4.55 -11.60
C ALA A 75 -7.30 -4.26 -10.09
N PHE A 76 -7.60 -3.05 -9.63
CA PHE A 76 -7.61 -2.72 -8.21
C PHE A 76 -8.81 -3.33 -7.46
N ALA A 77 -9.90 -3.64 -8.19
CA ALA A 77 -11.11 -4.25 -7.66
C ALA A 77 -11.84 -3.45 -6.55
N LEU A 78 -11.92 -2.12 -6.72
CA LEU A 78 -12.60 -1.23 -5.78
C LEU A 78 -14.03 -1.67 -5.37
N PRO A 79 -14.91 -2.16 -6.27
CA PRO A 79 -16.23 -2.65 -5.87
C PRO A 79 -16.21 -3.76 -4.81
N ALA A 80 -15.22 -4.66 -4.89
CA ALA A 80 -15.10 -5.77 -3.94
C ALA A 80 -14.65 -5.26 -2.56
N LEU A 81 -13.73 -4.28 -2.53
CA LEU A 81 -13.25 -3.65 -1.31
C LEU A 81 -14.36 -2.89 -0.57
N LEU A 82 -15.18 -2.14 -1.29
CA LEU A 82 -16.30 -1.39 -0.71
C LEU A 82 -17.33 -2.29 0.01
N GLN A 83 -17.40 -3.57 -0.37
CA GLN A 83 -18.32 -4.56 0.20
C GLN A 83 -17.65 -5.51 1.21
N SER A 84 -16.38 -5.26 1.52
CA SER A 84 -15.58 -6.08 2.43
C SER A 84 -15.99 -5.88 3.89
N PRO A 85 -16.30 -6.96 4.64
CA PRO A 85 -16.36 -6.90 6.11
C PRO A 85 -14.97 -7.00 6.78
N TRP A 86 -13.91 -7.20 6.00
CA TRP A 86 -12.54 -7.30 6.51
C TRP A 86 -11.86 -5.93 6.55
N PRO A 87 -11.03 -5.60 7.56
CA PRO A 87 -10.28 -4.34 7.61
C PRO A 87 -9.39 -4.16 6.37
N TRP A 88 -9.39 -2.95 5.82
CA TRP A 88 -8.52 -2.61 4.70
C TRP A 88 -8.23 -1.10 4.64
N ALA A 89 -7.19 -0.74 3.91
CA ALA A 89 -6.80 0.62 3.57
C ALA A 89 -6.11 0.63 2.18
N PRO A 90 -6.23 1.72 1.39
CA PRO A 90 -5.36 1.90 0.24
C PRO A 90 -3.96 2.31 0.72
N LEU A 91 -2.95 1.47 0.48
CA LEU A 91 -1.55 1.86 0.60
C LEU A 91 -1.15 2.63 -0.66
N LEU A 92 -0.72 3.89 -0.48
CA LEU A 92 -0.14 4.71 -1.54
C LEU A 92 1.39 4.72 -1.45
N ILE A 93 2.05 4.24 -2.50
CA ILE A 93 3.50 4.28 -2.64
C ILE A 93 3.87 5.32 -3.71
N VAL A 94 4.69 6.30 -3.35
CA VAL A 94 5.16 7.36 -4.27
C VAL A 94 6.61 7.07 -4.68
N HIS A 95 6.87 7.15 -5.99
CA HIS A 95 8.16 6.78 -6.57
C HIS A 95 8.78 7.92 -7.36
N GLY A 96 10.10 7.85 -7.51
CA GLY A 96 10.87 8.67 -8.44
C GLY A 96 11.02 10.13 -7.99
N PRO A 97 11.45 11.00 -8.92
CA PRO A 97 11.79 12.40 -8.61
C PRO A 97 10.65 13.20 -7.98
N VAL A 98 9.40 12.88 -8.29
CA VAL A 98 8.22 13.58 -7.76
C VAL A 98 8.12 13.47 -6.23
N ALA A 99 8.53 12.33 -5.65
CA ALA A 99 8.56 12.15 -4.20
C ALA A 99 9.47 13.21 -3.54
N ARG A 100 10.70 13.35 -4.04
CA ARG A 100 11.67 14.34 -3.54
C ARG A 100 11.23 15.78 -3.79
N ARG A 101 10.76 16.08 -5.02
CA ARG A 101 10.29 17.44 -5.40
C ARG A 101 9.16 17.94 -4.49
N LEU A 102 8.27 17.04 -4.07
CA LEU A 102 7.11 17.37 -3.24
C LEU A 102 7.34 17.12 -1.74
N GLY A 103 8.54 16.70 -1.35
CA GLY A 103 8.91 16.50 0.05
C GLY A 103 8.25 15.27 0.70
N PHE A 104 7.86 14.26 -0.07
CA PHE A 104 7.45 12.96 0.50
C PHE A 104 8.62 12.35 1.29
N VAL A 105 8.31 11.88 2.49
CA VAL A 105 9.30 11.22 3.34
C VAL A 105 9.49 9.80 2.83
N ALA A 106 10.74 9.37 2.70
CA ALA A 106 11.14 7.98 2.45
C ALA A 106 12.01 7.39 3.57
N GLY A 107 12.44 8.22 4.53
CA GLY A 107 13.36 7.88 5.62
C GLY A 107 12.66 7.50 6.93
N ALA A 108 13.26 7.86 8.07
CA ALA A 108 12.69 7.56 9.40
C ALA A 108 11.23 8.06 9.54
N GLY A 109 10.39 7.24 10.16
CA GLY A 109 8.98 7.57 10.39
C GLY A 109 8.08 7.52 9.13
N VAL A 110 8.54 6.93 8.02
CA VAL A 110 7.87 7.00 6.70
C VAL A 110 6.37 6.64 6.67
N LEU A 111 5.93 5.69 7.51
CA LEU A 111 4.54 5.22 7.61
C LEU A 111 3.73 5.93 8.71
N GLY A 112 4.34 6.87 9.42
CA GLY A 112 3.75 7.55 10.57
C GLY A 112 3.39 9.01 10.29
N PRO A 113 3.01 9.75 11.34
CA PRO A 113 2.94 11.21 11.25
C PRO A 113 4.34 11.78 10.98
N GLY A 114 4.42 12.86 10.22
CA GLY A 114 5.70 13.45 9.87
C GLY A 114 5.58 14.80 9.15
N PRO A 115 6.73 15.43 8.85
CA PRO A 115 6.76 16.77 8.24
C PRO A 115 6.36 16.78 6.75
N GLY A 116 6.39 15.61 6.10
CA GLY A 116 6.02 15.49 4.69
C GLY A 116 4.53 15.24 4.45
N PRO A 117 4.09 15.24 3.18
CA PRO A 117 2.68 15.10 2.81
C PRO A 117 2.15 13.67 2.90
N ASN A 118 2.94 12.66 3.28
CA ASN A 118 2.56 11.24 3.29
C ASN A 118 1.21 11.00 3.98
N ALA A 119 1.09 11.42 5.25
CA ALA A 119 -0.11 11.20 6.05
C ALA A 119 -1.34 11.89 5.41
N ALA A 120 -1.18 13.13 4.92
CA ALA A 120 -2.25 13.86 4.26
C ALA A 120 -2.67 13.21 2.94
N ALA A 121 -1.72 12.71 2.14
CA ALA A 121 -1.99 12.05 0.86
C ALA A 121 -2.70 10.70 1.05
N GLY A 122 -2.26 9.89 2.03
CA GLY A 122 -2.96 8.65 2.40
C GLY A 122 -4.37 8.94 2.89
N ARG A 123 -4.53 9.93 3.78
CA ARG A 123 -5.84 10.35 4.31
C ARG A 123 -6.77 10.89 3.22
N ALA A 124 -6.23 11.57 2.22
CA ALA A 124 -7.00 12.07 1.09
C ALA A 124 -7.76 10.94 0.36
N LEU A 125 -7.14 9.78 0.18
CA LEU A 125 -7.78 8.62 -0.43
C LEU A 125 -8.94 8.10 0.42
N THR A 126 -8.76 8.01 1.74
CA THR A 126 -9.83 7.64 2.68
C THR A 126 -10.99 8.62 2.66
N LEU A 127 -10.71 9.92 2.73
CA LEU A 127 -11.76 10.95 2.72
C LEU A 127 -12.53 10.93 1.40
N TRP A 128 -11.82 10.79 0.28
CA TRP A 128 -12.44 10.65 -1.03
C TRP A 128 -13.36 9.43 -1.09
N LEU A 129 -12.87 8.26 -0.68
CA LEU A 129 -13.67 7.02 -0.63
C LEU A 129 -14.93 7.16 0.24
N ARG A 130 -14.81 7.76 1.43
CA ARG A 130 -15.92 7.99 2.35
C ARG A 130 -16.94 8.96 1.77
N ARG A 131 -16.49 10.01 1.09
CA ARG A 131 -17.37 10.99 0.45
C ARG A 131 -18.15 10.35 -0.69
N GLU A 132 -17.45 9.67 -1.60
CA GLU A 132 -18.03 9.10 -2.81
C GLU A 132 -18.93 7.89 -2.51
N TRP A 133 -18.49 6.99 -1.63
CA TRP A 133 -19.18 5.72 -1.39
C TRP A 133 -19.59 5.48 0.05
N GLY A 134 -19.49 6.45 0.98
CA GLY A 134 -19.77 6.21 2.40
C GLY A 134 -21.15 5.62 2.72
N ARG A 135 -22.15 5.84 1.86
CA ARG A 135 -23.49 5.22 1.99
C ARG A 135 -23.56 3.77 1.51
N ARG A 136 -22.67 3.39 0.59
CA ARG A 136 -22.53 2.03 0.02
C ARG A 136 -21.36 1.26 0.66
N TRP A 137 -20.55 1.93 1.45
CA TRP A 137 -19.41 1.36 2.16
C TRP A 137 -19.90 0.43 3.26
N ARG A 138 -19.60 -0.86 3.13
CA ARG A 138 -19.80 -1.83 4.20
C ARG A 138 -18.72 -1.61 5.27
N PRO A 139 -19.07 -1.27 6.52
CA PRO A 139 -18.08 -1.18 7.58
C PRO A 139 -17.44 -2.55 7.84
N PRO A 140 -16.12 -2.60 8.11
CA PRO A 140 -15.49 -3.85 8.49
C PRO A 140 -15.94 -4.29 9.90
N VAL A 141 -15.85 -5.59 10.20
CA VAL A 141 -16.17 -6.18 11.51
C VAL A 141 -15.27 -5.60 12.59
N LEU A 142 -13.97 -5.49 12.29
CA LEU A 142 -12.98 -4.76 13.07
C LEU A 142 -12.32 -3.75 12.14
N GLY A 143 -12.27 -2.48 12.54
CA GLY A 143 -11.55 -1.46 11.79
C GLY A 143 -10.02 -1.63 11.87
N THR A 144 -9.30 -0.79 11.14
CA THR A 144 -7.83 -0.69 11.24
C THR A 144 -7.40 0.78 11.31
N PRO A 145 -6.41 1.16 12.14
CA PRO A 145 -5.84 2.51 12.12
C PRO A 145 -5.28 2.92 10.75
N ALA A 146 -4.81 1.95 9.94
CA ALA A 146 -4.35 2.23 8.58
C ALA A 146 -5.43 2.85 7.68
N ALA A 147 -6.71 2.66 8.03
CA ALA A 147 -7.82 3.24 7.29
C ALA A 147 -7.89 4.77 7.41
N PHE A 148 -7.18 5.41 8.36
CA PHE A 148 -7.03 6.86 8.38
C PHE A 148 -6.12 7.38 7.27
N GLY A 149 -5.26 6.53 6.72
CA GLY A 149 -4.33 6.87 5.65
C GLY A 149 -3.04 6.07 5.79
N LEU A 150 -2.58 5.50 4.67
CA LEU A 150 -1.34 4.73 4.62
C LEU A 150 -0.56 5.14 3.36
N CYS A 151 0.58 5.78 3.54
CA CYS A 151 1.38 6.29 2.43
C CYS A 151 2.87 6.31 2.75
N LEU A 152 3.70 5.95 1.77
CA LEU A 152 5.16 6.02 1.86
C LEU A 152 5.75 6.49 0.52
N ALA A 153 6.97 7.05 0.56
CA ALA A 153 7.81 7.12 -0.63
C ALA A 153 8.93 6.08 -0.57
N GLU A 154 9.31 5.56 -1.72
CA GLU A 154 10.45 4.65 -1.85
C GLU A 154 11.77 5.43 -1.75
N ALA A 155 12.71 4.91 -0.95
CA ALA A 155 14.06 5.45 -0.78
C ALA A 155 14.98 4.94 -1.90
N GLU A 156 14.78 5.44 -3.12
CA GLU A 156 15.52 4.98 -4.31
C GLU A 156 17.03 5.20 -4.21
N ASP A 157 17.46 6.21 -3.45
CA ASP A 157 18.87 6.53 -3.17
C ASP A 157 19.50 5.61 -2.10
N ARG A 158 18.69 4.78 -1.43
CA ARG A 158 19.13 3.84 -0.38
C ARG A 158 19.01 2.38 -0.81
N LEU A 159 18.64 2.13 -2.07
CA LEU A 159 18.57 0.77 -2.62
C LEU A 159 19.96 0.12 -2.64
N PRO A 160 20.06 -1.17 -2.29
CA PRO A 160 21.28 -1.94 -2.51
C PRO A 160 21.69 -1.94 -4.00
N VAL A 161 22.98 -2.13 -4.27
CA VAL A 161 23.50 -2.24 -5.64
C VAL A 161 22.79 -3.39 -6.37
N GLY A 162 22.32 -3.13 -7.59
CA GLY A 162 21.60 -4.10 -8.40
C GLY A 162 20.10 -4.22 -8.10
N TRP A 163 19.60 -3.54 -7.07
CA TRP A 163 18.16 -3.44 -6.82
C TRP A 163 17.58 -2.26 -7.60
N TRP A 164 16.44 -2.50 -8.24
CA TRP A 164 15.71 -1.46 -8.98
C TRP A 164 14.56 -0.88 -8.12
N PRO A 165 14.22 0.40 -8.29
CA PRO A 165 13.00 0.97 -7.73
C PRO A 165 11.77 0.18 -8.18
N LEU A 166 10.75 0.09 -7.32
CA LEU A 166 9.53 -0.67 -7.61
C LEU A 166 8.84 -0.18 -8.89
N HIS A 167 8.81 1.13 -9.14
CA HIS A 167 8.19 1.67 -10.36
C HIS A 167 8.85 1.16 -11.64
N VAL A 168 10.18 0.96 -11.62
CA VAL A 168 10.96 0.41 -12.75
C VAL A 168 10.65 -1.06 -12.95
N GLU A 169 10.61 -1.85 -11.87
CA GLU A 169 10.19 -3.26 -11.92
C GLU A 169 8.75 -3.40 -12.46
N ARG A 170 7.95 -2.33 -12.37
CA ARG A 170 6.56 -2.27 -12.81
C ARG A 170 6.36 -1.51 -14.13
N GLY A 171 7.44 -1.30 -14.89
CA GLY A 171 7.40 -0.84 -16.28
C GLY A 171 7.41 0.68 -16.47
N VAL A 172 7.56 1.47 -15.39
CA VAL A 172 7.77 2.92 -15.51
C VAL A 172 9.27 3.20 -15.62
N PRO A 173 9.76 3.91 -16.66
CA PRO A 173 11.18 4.14 -16.85
C PRO A 173 11.85 4.85 -15.66
N ALA A 174 13.10 4.51 -15.38
CA ALA A 174 13.89 5.20 -14.37
C ALA A 174 13.95 6.72 -14.63
N GLY A 175 13.93 7.51 -13.56
CA GLY A 175 13.91 8.98 -13.64
C GLY A 175 12.52 9.58 -13.90
N ARG A 176 11.46 8.76 -14.00
CA ARG A 176 10.07 9.22 -14.06
C ARG A 176 9.40 9.06 -12.70
N GLY A 177 8.40 9.89 -12.42
CA GLY A 177 7.57 9.72 -11.23
C GLY A 177 6.54 8.61 -11.46
N ALA A 178 6.05 8.02 -10.37
CA ALA A 178 4.88 7.15 -10.41
C ALA A 178 4.22 7.06 -9.03
N VAL A 179 2.99 6.57 -9.02
CA VAL A 179 2.34 6.06 -7.82
C VAL A 179 2.00 4.59 -8.02
N THR A 180 2.15 3.80 -6.96
CA THR A 180 1.60 2.45 -6.87
C THR A 180 0.56 2.42 -5.75
N VAL A 181 -0.64 1.93 -6.04
CA VAL A 181 -1.69 1.77 -5.03
C VAL A 181 -1.99 0.30 -4.82
N VAL A 182 -2.04 -0.11 -3.55
CA VAL A 182 -2.29 -1.50 -3.13
C VAL A 182 -3.46 -1.52 -2.16
N ALA A 183 -4.39 -2.45 -2.33
CA ALA A 183 -5.43 -2.70 -1.36
C ALA A 183 -4.89 -3.61 -0.25
N SER A 184 -4.70 -3.05 0.94
CA SER A 184 -3.92 -3.70 1.99
C SER A 184 -4.59 -3.67 3.35
N GLU A 185 -4.02 -4.43 4.28
CA GLU A 185 -4.25 -4.29 5.71
C GLU A 185 -3.26 -3.26 6.32
N GLY A 186 -3.25 -3.18 7.66
CA GLY A 186 -2.23 -2.42 8.38
C GLY A 186 -0.87 -3.14 8.44
N PRO A 187 0.24 -2.42 8.63
CA PRO A 187 1.57 -3.00 8.68
C PRO A 187 1.76 -3.90 9.92
N VAL A 188 2.48 -5.01 9.73
CA VAL A 188 2.95 -5.91 10.78
C VAL A 188 4.47 -5.80 10.88
N GLY A 189 4.98 -5.48 12.07
CA GLY A 189 6.39 -5.22 12.29
C GLY A 189 7.25 -6.47 12.35
N LEU A 190 8.46 -6.36 11.81
CA LEU A 190 9.57 -7.29 11.98
C LEU A 190 10.71 -6.55 12.68
N ALA A 191 11.30 -7.19 13.70
CA ALA A 191 12.48 -6.71 14.38
C ALA A 191 13.57 -7.79 14.40
N THR A 192 14.81 -7.38 14.13
CA THR A 192 16.00 -8.22 14.31
C THR A 192 17.05 -7.47 15.13
N VAL A 193 17.84 -8.22 15.91
CA VAL A 193 19.02 -7.67 16.59
C VAL A 193 20.02 -7.17 15.55
N GLN A 194 20.80 -6.13 15.90
CA GLN A 194 21.86 -5.59 15.06
C GLN A 194 23.24 -6.19 15.39
N PRO A 195 24.15 -6.34 14.40
CA PRO A 195 23.92 -6.10 12.97
C PRO A 195 22.95 -7.12 12.37
N ALA A 196 22.11 -6.69 11.42
CA ALA A 196 21.16 -7.59 10.80
C ALA A 196 21.87 -8.67 9.95
N ASP A 197 21.49 -9.93 10.16
CA ASP A 197 21.84 -11.03 9.27
C ASP A 197 20.71 -11.27 8.26
N GLY A 198 21.04 -11.40 6.97
CA GLY A 198 20.04 -11.53 5.90
C GLY A 198 19.20 -12.80 6.00
N LEU A 199 19.74 -13.91 6.49
CA LEU A 199 18.97 -15.15 6.68
C LEU A 199 18.00 -15.03 7.86
N ALA A 200 18.42 -14.36 8.93
CA ALA A 200 17.54 -14.03 10.05
C ALA A 200 16.39 -13.10 9.60
N VAL A 201 16.68 -12.07 8.79
CA VAL A 201 15.65 -11.21 8.19
C VAL A 201 14.68 -12.03 7.34
N LEU A 202 15.19 -12.90 6.46
CA LEU A 202 14.39 -13.76 5.60
C LEU A 202 13.44 -14.67 6.41
N SER A 203 13.96 -15.25 7.49
CA SER A 203 13.21 -16.12 8.39
C SER A 203 12.12 -15.35 9.13
N GLY A 204 12.44 -14.15 9.64
CA GLY A 204 11.46 -13.29 10.29
C GLY A 204 10.36 -12.80 9.34
N LEU A 205 10.69 -12.52 8.06
CA LEU A 205 9.68 -12.20 7.06
C LEU A 205 8.70 -13.36 6.82
N LEU A 206 9.19 -14.61 6.79
CA LEU A 206 8.33 -15.79 6.69
C LEU A 206 7.41 -15.93 7.90
N GLU A 207 7.91 -15.71 9.11
CA GLU A 207 7.10 -15.76 10.33
C GLU A 207 5.95 -14.75 10.27
N VAL A 208 6.27 -13.50 9.93
CA VAL A 208 5.27 -12.42 9.81
C VAL A 208 4.22 -12.78 8.75
N LEU A 209 4.64 -13.15 7.53
CA LEU A 209 3.74 -13.52 6.44
C LEU A 209 2.80 -14.66 6.85
N ARG A 210 3.31 -15.68 7.53
CA ARG A 210 2.53 -16.85 7.94
C ARG A 210 1.42 -16.55 8.96
N THR A 211 1.43 -15.37 9.61
CA THR A 211 0.35 -14.95 10.52
C THR A 211 -0.89 -14.40 9.79
N THR A 212 -0.73 -13.99 8.53
CA THR A 212 -1.76 -13.33 7.71
C THR A 212 -2.78 -14.33 7.13
N HIS A 213 -3.77 -13.85 6.37
CA HIS A 213 -4.73 -14.72 5.69
C HIS A 213 -4.09 -15.49 4.51
N TYR A 214 -4.72 -16.57 4.06
CA TYR A 214 -4.21 -17.47 2.99
C TYR A 214 -5.09 -17.41 1.74
N ALA A 215 -5.62 -16.23 1.44
CA ALA A 215 -6.53 -16.01 0.32
C ALA A 215 -5.83 -15.52 -0.95
N GLY A 216 -4.52 -15.23 -0.90
CA GLY A 216 -3.81 -14.56 -2.00
C GLY A 216 -4.07 -13.05 -2.03
N GLY A 217 -3.49 -12.38 -3.03
CA GLY A 217 -3.53 -10.93 -3.18
C GLY A 217 -2.15 -10.31 -3.04
N THR A 218 -2.04 -8.99 -3.21
CA THR A 218 -0.76 -8.30 -3.24
C THR A 218 -0.28 -7.90 -1.84
N TYR A 219 0.88 -8.43 -1.43
CA TYR A 219 1.59 -8.09 -0.20
C TYR A 219 2.69 -7.06 -0.51
N VAL A 220 3.00 -6.19 0.44
CA VAL A 220 4.14 -5.27 0.32
C VAL A 220 5.11 -5.49 1.48
N VAL A 221 6.34 -5.88 1.17
CA VAL A 221 7.45 -5.93 2.11
C VAL A 221 8.19 -4.60 2.03
N VAL A 222 8.09 -3.81 3.10
CA VAL A 222 8.81 -2.54 3.23
C VAL A 222 10.05 -2.79 4.09
N LEU A 223 11.20 -2.83 3.44
CA LEU A 223 12.49 -3.06 4.08
C LEU A 223 13.11 -1.72 4.48
N ALA A 224 13.50 -1.59 5.74
CA ALA A 224 14.44 -0.53 6.09
C ALA A 224 15.81 -0.79 5.46
N PRO A 225 16.61 0.27 5.20
CA PRO A 225 17.93 0.12 4.59
C PRO A 225 18.84 -0.95 5.22
N PRO A 226 18.93 -1.11 6.56
CA PRO A 226 19.79 -2.14 7.16
C PRO A 226 19.39 -3.57 6.78
N HIS A 227 18.07 -3.86 6.70
CA HIS A 227 17.58 -5.17 6.28
C HIS A 227 17.78 -5.41 4.78
N ALA A 228 17.53 -4.40 3.95
CA ALA A 228 17.78 -4.49 2.52
C ALA A 228 19.27 -4.74 2.22
N GLN A 229 20.17 -4.05 2.93
CA GLN A 229 21.61 -4.26 2.82
C GLN A 229 22.05 -5.64 3.28
N ALA A 230 21.52 -6.13 4.42
CA ALA A 230 21.83 -7.47 4.93
C ALA A 230 21.41 -8.57 3.95
N LEU A 231 20.22 -8.46 3.33
CA LEU A 231 19.76 -9.39 2.30
C LEU A 231 20.64 -9.35 1.04
N ALA A 232 21.00 -8.15 0.58
CA ALA A 232 21.88 -7.98 -0.57
C ALA A 232 23.31 -8.49 -0.31
N ALA A 233 23.82 -8.38 0.92
CA ALA A 233 25.12 -8.93 1.32
C ALA A 233 25.15 -10.46 1.25
N HIS A 234 24.00 -11.12 1.40
CA HIS A 234 23.80 -12.55 1.13
C HIS A 234 23.54 -12.87 -0.35
N GLY A 235 23.70 -11.89 -1.25
CA GLY A 235 23.53 -12.06 -2.69
C GLY A 235 22.08 -12.11 -3.17
N LEU A 236 21.10 -11.80 -2.32
CA LEU A 236 19.68 -11.84 -2.72
C LEU A 236 19.28 -10.58 -3.49
N ALA A 237 18.80 -10.77 -4.72
CA ALA A 237 18.06 -9.73 -5.42
C ALA A 237 16.59 -9.69 -4.95
N LYS A 238 15.88 -8.58 -5.22
CA LYS A 238 14.42 -8.49 -4.96
C LYS A 238 13.64 -9.65 -5.59
N ARG A 239 14.04 -10.13 -6.78
CA ARG A 239 13.38 -11.26 -7.45
C ARG A 239 13.53 -12.55 -6.64
N ASP A 240 14.74 -12.84 -6.16
CA ASP A 240 15.04 -14.07 -5.43
C ASP A 240 14.33 -14.07 -4.07
N LEU A 241 14.30 -12.90 -3.40
CA LEU A 241 13.52 -12.69 -2.18
C LEU A 241 12.02 -12.98 -2.42
N ARG A 242 11.42 -12.42 -3.47
CA ARG A 242 10.01 -12.64 -3.80
C ARG A 242 9.70 -14.12 -4.06
N ALA A 243 10.51 -14.78 -4.88
CA ALA A 243 10.36 -16.20 -5.17
C ALA A 243 10.44 -17.05 -3.90
N TYR A 244 11.48 -16.82 -3.09
CA TYR A 244 11.66 -17.55 -1.85
C TYR A 244 10.49 -17.37 -0.88
N LEU A 245 10.04 -16.13 -0.66
CA LEU A 245 8.91 -15.85 0.23
C LEU A 245 7.62 -16.48 -0.30
N ALA A 246 7.35 -16.42 -1.61
CA ALA A 246 6.15 -17.01 -2.21
C ALA A 246 6.11 -18.54 -2.08
N GLU A 247 7.27 -19.19 -2.21
CA GLU A 247 7.40 -20.65 -2.10
C GLU A 247 7.38 -21.16 -0.65
N ASN A 248 7.80 -20.33 0.31
CA ASN A 248 8.03 -20.78 1.70
C ASN A 248 7.08 -20.18 2.73
N ALA A 249 6.38 -19.08 2.43
CA ALA A 249 5.36 -18.50 3.32
C ALA A 249 4.05 -19.30 3.24
N CYS A 250 4.13 -20.57 3.65
CA CYS A 250 3.06 -21.55 3.53
C CYS A 250 2.78 -22.25 4.86
N ARG A 251 1.59 -22.81 4.97
CA ARG A 251 1.14 -23.68 6.06
C ARG A 251 0.54 -24.95 5.47
N THR A 252 0.51 -26.02 6.26
CA THR A 252 -0.20 -27.23 5.88
C THR A 252 -1.70 -26.95 5.80
N LEU A 253 -2.42 -27.71 4.97
CA LEU A 253 -3.88 -27.66 4.99
C LEU A 253 -4.43 -28.07 6.37
N TRP A 254 -3.69 -28.92 7.09
CA TRP A 254 -4.02 -29.33 8.46
C TRP A 254 -4.06 -28.11 9.38
N ASP A 255 -2.97 -27.36 9.48
CA ASP A 255 -2.85 -26.16 10.34
C ASP A 255 -3.98 -25.15 10.03
N LEU A 256 -4.29 -24.97 8.73
CA LEU A 256 -5.31 -24.02 8.30
C LEU A 256 -6.72 -24.47 8.63
N LYS A 257 -7.03 -25.77 8.52
CA LYS A 257 -8.33 -26.33 8.90
C LYS A 257 -8.50 -26.38 10.41
N GLU A 258 -7.45 -26.75 11.14
CA GLU A 258 -7.43 -26.84 12.60
C GLU A 258 -7.72 -25.46 13.23
N THR A 259 -7.20 -24.40 12.63
CA THR A 259 -7.46 -23.01 13.05
C THR A 259 -8.69 -22.38 12.40
N ALA A 260 -9.50 -23.16 11.67
CA ALA A 260 -10.67 -22.71 10.92
C ALA A 260 -10.42 -21.55 9.93
N ARG A 261 -9.16 -21.37 9.50
CA ARG A 261 -8.78 -20.44 8.42
C ARG A 261 -9.09 -21.01 7.04
N LEU A 262 -9.28 -22.32 6.95
CA LEU A 262 -9.81 -23.04 5.81
C LEU A 262 -10.97 -23.93 6.27
N GLY A 263 -12.03 -24.02 5.45
CA GLY A 263 -13.19 -24.83 5.80
C GLY A 263 -12.93 -26.35 5.75
N GLY A 264 -13.70 -27.08 6.55
CA GLY A 264 -13.66 -28.54 6.66
C GLY A 264 -12.76 -29.05 7.77
N ASP A 265 -13.01 -30.28 8.23
CA ASP A 265 -12.23 -30.89 9.31
C ASP A 265 -10.84 -31.34 8.81
N PRO A 266 -9.78 -31.21 9.65
CA PRO A 266 -8.46 -31.72 9.33
C PRO A 266 -8.46 -33.23 9.10
N ARG A 267 -7.74 -33.69 8.08
CA ARG A 267 -7.56 -35.11 7.76
C ARG A 267 -6.08 -35.46 7.63
N PRO A 268 -5.65 -36.70 7.91
CA PRO A 268 -4.22 -37.05 7.87
C PRO A 268 -3.49 -36.66 6.57
N GLU A 269 -4.16 -36.72 5.42
CA GLU A 269 -3.60 -36.29 4.12
C GLU A 269 -3.28 -34.79 4.03
N ASP A 270 -3.92 -33.95 4.85
CA ASP A 270 -3.72 -32.50 4.88
C ASP A 270 -2.35 -32.09 5.47
N THR A 271 -1.65 -33.01 6.12
CA THR A 271 -0.33 -32.77 6.72
C THR A 271 0.78 -32.58 5.67
N ALA A 272 0.61 -33.13 4.47
CA ALA A 272 1.58 -33.04 3.38
C ALA A 272 1.26 -31.90 2.38
N ALA A 273 0.00 -31.47 2.31
CA ALA A 273 -0.44 -30.45 1.35
C ALA A 273 -0.21 -29.04 1.93
N LEU A 274 0.46 -28.17 1.16
CA LEU A 274 0.74 -26.80 1.56
C LEU A 274 -0.18 -25.80 0.85
N ARG A 275 -0.48 -24.70 1.56
CA ARG A 275 -1.06 -23.49 0.98
C ARG A 275 -0.22 -22.29 1.39
N CYS A 276 0.17 -21.51 0.39
CA CYS A 276 0.98 -20.31 0.56
C CYS A 276 0.11 -19.05 0.60
N VAL A 277 0.65 -17.98 1.21
CA VAL A 277 -0.07 -16.71 1.38
C VAL A 277 -0.34 -16.00 0.05
N VAL A 278 0.52 -16.20 -0.95
CA VAL A 278 0.39 -15.66 -2.31
C VAL A 278 0.27 -16.77 -3.35
N ARG A 279 -0.25 -16.44 -4.53
CA ARG A 279 -0.34 -17.39 -5.67
C ARG A 279 0.85 -17.26 -6.62
N ARG A 280 1.47 -16.08 -6.66
CA ARG A 280 2.57 -15.72 -7.56
C ARG A 280 3.63 -14.95 -6.79
N ALA A 281 4.89 -15.08 -7.20
CA ALA A 281 5.98 -14.30 -6.61
C ALA A 281 5.81 -12.79 -6.86
N GLU A 282 5.19 -12.42 -7.98
CA GLU A 282 4.88 -11.03 -8.36
C GLU A 282 3.81 -10.39 -7.46
N ASP A 283 3.05 -11.19 -6.71
CA ASP A 283 2.10 -10.69 -5.71
C ASP A 283 2.83 -10.17 -4.45
N ILE A 284 4.15 -10.38 -4.31
CA ILE A 284 4.96 -9.78 -3.26
C ILE A 284 5.72 -8.59 -3.86
N LEU A 285 5.41 -7.38 -3.41
CA LEU A 285 6.16 -6.18 -3.79
C LEU A 285 7.22 -5.90 -2.73
N VAL A 286 8.43 -5.53 -3.14
CA VAL A 286 9.53 -5.19 -2.24
C VAL A 286 9.92 -3.74 -2.44
N VAL A 287 9.83 -2.95 -1.39
CA VAL A 287 10.15 -1.52 -1.38
C VAL A 287 11.14 -1.24 -0.26
N VAL A 288 12.12 -0.37 -0.53
CA VAL A 288 13.02 0.12 0.52
C VAL A 288 12.54 1.48 0.99
N ALA A 289 12.28 1.62 2.28
CA ALA A 289 11.91 2.87 2.94
C ALA A 289 12.09 2.73 4.45
N GLY A 290 12.31 3.84 5.16
CA GLY A 290 12.52 3.84 6.60
C GLY A 290 13.88 4.41 7.01
N GLY A 291 14.09 4.48 8.33
CA GLY A 291 15.36 4.91 8.91
C GLY A 291 16.42 3.81 8.91
N ASP A 292 17.67 4.18 9.15
CA ASP A 292 18.83 3.28 9.13
C ASP A 292 19.38 2.94 10.53
N GLU A 293 18.72 3.41 11.58
CA GLU A 293 19.21 3.28 12.96
C GLU A 293 19.09 1.87 13.55
N ALA A 294 18.19 1.03 13.04
CA ALA A 294 17.91 -0.28 13.62
C ALA A 294 17.33 -1.29 12.62
N GLY A 295 17.35 -2.57 13.01
CA GLY A 295 16.85 -3.70 12.22
C GLY A 295 15.34 -3.85 12.28
N TYR A 296 14.61 -2.90 11.72
CA TYR A 296 13.15 -2.96 11.66
C TYR A 296 12.66 -2.91 10.22
N SER A 297 11.70 -3.77 9.88
CA SER A 297 10.99 -3.72 8.60
C SER A 297 9.51 -4.00 8.86
N VAL A 298 8.67 -3.82 7.86
CA VAL A 298 7.26 -4.18 7.98
C VAL A 298 6.79 -4.99 6.78
N VAL A 299 5.86 -5.91 7.04
CA VAL A 299 5.04 -6.51 5.99
C VAL A 299 3.69 -5.83 6.06
N VAL A 300 3.21 -5.34 4.93
CA VAL A 300 1.85 -4.84 4.76
C VAL A 300 1.07 -5.96 4.06
N PRO A 301 0.19 -6.68 4.78
CA PRO A 301 -0.55 -7.79 4.22
C PRO A 301 -1.52 -7.35 3.12
N ALA A 302 -1.82 -8.26 2.20
CA ALA A 302 -2.95 -8.09 1.31
C ALA A 302 -4.25 -7.96 2.11
N TRP A 303 -5.30 -7.42 1.49
CA TRP A 303 -6.66 -7.55 2.00
C TRP A 303 -7.16 -9.00 1.84
N ALA A 304 -7.97 -9.51 2.79
CA ALA A 304 -8.45 -10.91 2.78
C ALA A 304 -9.27 -11.35 1.54
N GLY A 305 -9.86 -10.43 0.77
CA GLY A 305 -10.45 -10.72 -0.55
C GLY A 305 -9.49 -10.51 -1.73
N GLY A 306 -8.21 -10.31 -1.45
CA GLY A 306 -7.19 -9.81 -2.37
C GLY A 306 -6.91 -10.68 -3.58
N ALA A 307 -7.39 -11.94 -3.64
CA ALA A 307 -7.30 -12.76 -4.84
C ALA A 307 -7.90 -12.11 -6.10
N VAL A 308 -8.78 -11.13 -5.96
CA VAL A 308 -9.35 -10.40 -7.11
C VAL A 308 -8.73 -9.01 -7.31
N SER A 309 -7.82 -8.58 -6.43
CA SER A 309 -7.19 -7.26 -6.46
C SER A 309 -5.70 -7.38 -6.78
N GLN A 310 -5.19 -6.40 -7.53
CA GLN A 310 -3.79 -6.27 -7.88
C GLN A 310 -3.32 -4.86 -7.56
N ALA A 311 -2.04 -4.72 -7.22
CA ALA A 311 -1.41 -3.41 -7.19
C ALA A 311 -1.44 -2.76 -8.59
N VAL A 312 -1.75 -1.46 -8.62
CA VAL A 312 -1.82 -0.68 -9.87
C VAL A 312 -0.80 0.45 -9.81
N THR A 313 0.01 0.58 -10.86
CA THR A 313 0.99 1.67 -10.99
C THR A 313 0.57 2.62 -12.09
N VAL A 314 0.57 3.91 -11.78
CA VAL A 314 0.26 4.99 -12.71
C VAL A 314 1.49 5.90 -12.79
N PRO A 315 2.07 6.11 -13.99
CA PRO A 315 3.14 7.09 -14.19
C PRO A 315 2.68 8.51 -13.84
N LEU A 316 3.63 9.30 -13.36
CA LEU A 316 3.49 10.73 -13.11
C LEU A 316 4.54 11.49 -13.93
N ASP A 317 4.11 12.62 -14.50
CA ASP A 317 4.99 13.59 -15.15
C ASP A 317 5.71 14.51 -14.13
#